data_AF-A0A914KHW1-F1
#
_entry.id   AF-A0A914KHW1-F1
#
_cell.length_a   1.000
_cell.length_b   1.000
_cell.length_c   1.000
_cell.angle_alpha   90.00
_cell.angle_beta   90.00
_cell.angle_gamma   90.00
#
_symmetry.space_group_name_H-M   'P 1'
#
loop_
_entity.id
_entity.type
_entity.pdbx_description
1 polymer ?
#
loop_
_entity_poly.entity_id
_entity_poly.type
_entity_poly.pdbx_seq_one_letter_code
_entity_poly.pdbx_strand_id
1 'polypeptide(L)'
;MLLKLPTESLLDFLKFLDYFNLSVLQQVNRQLFSFIQQYRDELALKEFSYLEIISENDVRLSNYRRAVDIVNEVEDRYGNGIYDVELNEEQREKLIWAVETQIPLYLSEVLPDMSQANDVDSFLIFISRKDVDNVQQPQLCLELPYYPETISDFLYIRFWLFQLSQCYFDSINFSCAVFNPSIVQLLFCHFTEGADLLGPEEMVSASFVLELGMAFPGKFLNNRE
;
A
#
# COMPACT_ATOMS: atom_id res chain seq x y z
N MET A 1 18.91 3.48 20.46
CA MET A 1 18.49 3.39 21.88
C MET A 1 17.28 2.48 22.05
N LEU A 2 16.24 2.61 21.21
CA LEU A 2 15.05 1.75 21.19
C LEU A 2 15.32 0.23 21.13
N LEU A 3 16.25 -0.22 20.28
CA LEU A 3 16.58 -1.64 20.10
C LEU A 3 17.29 -2.32 21.29
N LYS A 4 17.58 -1.56 22.36
CA LYS A 4 18.12 -2.10 23.61
C LYS A 4 17.02 -2.41 24.64
N LEU A 5 15.77 -2.08 24.33
CA LEU A 5 14.64 -2.39 25.20
C LEU A 5 14.33 -3.90 25.14
N PRO A 6 13.80 -4.48 26.23
CA PRO A 6 13.18 -5.80 26.19
C PRO A 6 12.09 -5.85 25.12
N THR A 7 11.90 -7.00 24.49
CA THR A 7 10.90 -7.23 23.43
C THR A 7 9.52 -6.70 23.80
N GLU A 8 9.02 -7.02 25.00
CA GLU A 8 7.71 -6.56 25.48
C GLU A 8 7.62 -5.05 25.58
N SER A 9 8.65 -4.40 26.14
CA SER A 9 8.69 -2.93 26.28
C SER A 9 8.84 -2.21 24.94
N LEU A 10 9.58 -2.81 24.00
CA LEU A 10 9.68 -2.29 22.63
C LEU A 10 8.35 -2.43 21.91
N LEU A 11 7.68 -3.59 22.04
CA LEU A 11 6.37 -3.83 21.47
C LEU A 11 5.32 -2.85 22.03
N ASP A 12 5.27 -2.68 23.35
CA ASP A 12 4.36 -1.73 23.99
C ASP A 12 4.63 -0.30 23.52
N PHE A 13 5.90 0.11 23.44
CA PHE A 13 6.27 1.41 22.86
C PHE A 13 5.75 1.57 21.43
N LEU A 14 5.93 0.53 20.59
CA LEU A 14 5.48 0.54 19.20
C LEU A 14 3.95 0.59 19.10
N LYS A 15 3.20 -0.02 20.02
CA LYS A 15 1.72 0.09 20.09
C LYS A 15 1.23 1.52 20.36
N PHE A 16 2.06 2.40 20.93
CA PHE A 16 1.72 3.81 21.14
C PHE A 16 1.97 4.70 19.92
N LEU A 17 2.66 4.18 18.92
CA LEU A 17 2.92 4.91 17.69
C LEU A 17 1.74 4.73 16.74
N ASP A 18 1.37 5.80 16.04
CA ASP A 18 0.41 5.69 14.96
C ASP A 18 1.01 4.94 13.75
N TYR A 19 0.14 4.58 12.81
CA TYR A 19 0.48 3.94 11.53
C TYR A 19 1.72 4.56 10.88
N PHE A 20 1.76 5.88 10.89
CA PHE A 20 2.79 6.64 10.23
C PHE A 20 4.13 6.47 10.92
N ASN A 21 4.19 6.75 12.22
CA ASN A 21 5.42 6.59 12.98
C ASN A 21 5.96 5.17 12.88
N LEU A 22 5.09 4.16 12.81
CA LEU A 22 5.50 2.77 12.62
C LEU A 22 6.04 2.48 11.21
N SER A 23 5.42 3.01 10.16
CA SER A 23 5.90 2.84 8.79
C SER A 23 7.25 3.56 8.56
N VAL A 24 7.45 4.72 9.19
CA VAL A 24 8.73 5.42 9.19
C VAL A 24 9.81 4.59 9.88
N LEU A 25 9.53 4.04 11.07
CA LEU A 25 10.48 3.19 11.79
C LEU A 25 10.89 1.94 11.01
N GLN A 26 9.97 1.37 10.24
CA GLN A 26 10.26 0.26 9.32
C GLN A 26 11.23 0.68 8.21
N GLN A 27 11.08 1.87 7.65
CA GLN A 27 11.92 2.33 6.53
C GLN A 27 13.33 2.74 6.97
N VAL A 28 13.45 3.36 8.16
CA VAL A 28 14.75 3.91 8.62
C VAL A 28 15.64 2.89 9.34
N ASN A 29 15.10 1.73 9.75
CA ASN A 29 15.88 0.76 10.51
C ASN A 29 15.48 -0.68 10.22
N ARG A 30 16.39 -1.43 9.57
CA ARG A 30 16.18 -2.84 9.21
C ARG A 30 15.86 -3.75 10.41
N GLN A 31 16.42 -3.49 11.59
CA GLN A 31 16.14 -4.29 12.79
C GLN A 31 14.73 -4.01 13.31
N LEU A 32 14.28 -2.75 13.27
CA LEU A 32 12.89 -2.40 13.59
C LEU A 32 11.92 -2.92 12.54
N PHE A 33 12.29 -2.91 11.26
CA PHE A 33 11.51 -3.55 10.20
C PHE A 33 11.27 -5.02 10.51
N SER A 34 12.34 -5.80 10.73
CA SER A 34 12.22 -7.22 11.04
C SER A 34 11.42 -7.46 12.32
N PHE A 35 11.60 -6.62 13.35
CA PHE A 35 10.83 -6.70 14.59
C PHE A 35 9.33 -6.42 14.35
N ILE A 36 8.98 -5.33 13.67
CA ILE A 36 7.59 -4.96 13.40
C ILE A 36 6.91 -6.01 12.51
N GLN A 37 7.61 -6.59 11.54
CA GLN A 37 7.11 -7.69 10.72
C GLN A 37 6.85 -8.96 11.55
N GLN A 38 7.72 -9.28 12.51
CA GLN A 38 7.54 -10.42 13.40
C GLN A 38 6.30 -10.29 14.28
N TYR A 39 5.94 -9.07 14.67
CA TYR A 39 4.82 -8.78 15.56
C TYR A 39 3.66 -8.06 14.86
N ARG A 40 3.53 -8.24 13.54
CA ARG A 40 2.59 -7.49 12.71
C ARG A 40 1.14 -7.62 13.16
N ASP A 41 0.76 -8.81 13.61
CA ASP A 41 -0.60 -9.10 14.09
C ASP A 41 -0.92 -8.37 15.41
N GLU A 42 0.10 -8.08 16.21
CA GLU A 42 -0.02 -7.33 17.47
C GLU A 42 0.11 -5.81 17.29
N LEU A 43 0.68 -5.40 16.16
CA LEU A 43 0.94 -4.02 15.78
C LEU A 43 0.04 -3.56 14.62
N ALA A 44 -1.04 -4.30 14.32
CA ALA A 44 -1.90 -4.09 13.15
C ALA A 44 -2.18 -2.59 12.93
N LEU A 45 -1.56 -2.05 11.88
CA LEU A 45 -1.30 -0.62 11.81
C LEU A 45 -2.55 0.19 11.44
N LYS A 46 -3.50 -0.45 10.74
CA LYS A 46 -4.86 0.05 10.54
C LYS A 46 -5.82 -1.07 10.15
N GLU A 47 -6.99 -1.10 10.77
CA GLU A 47 -8.01 -2.11 10.50
C GLU A 47 -9.11 -1.60 9.57
N PHE A 48 -9.53 -2.47 8.65
CA PHE A 48 -10.61 -2.25 7.71
C PHE A 48 -11.55 -3.47 7.72
N SER A 49 -12.83 -3.24 7.43
CA SER A 49 -13.82 -4.31 7.44
C SER A 49 -13.73 -5.15 6.18
N TYR A 50 -13.44 -4.53 5.05
CA TYR A 50 -13.53 -5.21 3.76
C TYR A 50 -12.64 -4.55 2.70
N LEU A 51 -12.02 -5.38 1.86
CA LEU A 51 -11.35 -4.98 0.62
C LEU A 51 -11.93 -5.75 -0.56
N GLU A 52 -12.19 -5.07 -1.66
CA GLU A 52 -12.69 -5.68 -2.89
C GLU A 52 -12.05 -5.06 -4.12
N ILE A 53 -11.72 -5.89 -5.11
CA ILE A 53 -11.30 -5.45 -6.44
C ILE A 53 -12.47 -5.68 -7.39
N ILE A 54 -12.96 -4.62 -8.03
CA ILE A 54 -14.03 -4.69 -9.04
C ILE A 54 -13.58 -4.10 -10.37
N SER A 55 -14.18 -4.56 -11.47
CA SER A 55 -13.98 -3.95 -12.78
C SER A 55 -14.71 -2.60 -12.86
N GLU A 56 -14.15 -1.64 -13.61
CA GLU A 56 -14.79 -0.34 -13.91
C GLU A 56 -16.13 -0.47 -14.68
N ASN A 57 -16.45 -1.65 -15.18
CA ASN A 57 -17.74 -1.93 -15.83
C ASN A 57 -18.75 -2.66 -14.90
N ASP A 58 -18.41 -2.90 -13.63
CA ASP A 58 -19.29 -3.59 -12.69
C ASP A 58 -20.55 -2.76 -12.39
N VAL A 59 -21.74 -3.35 -12.60
CA VAL A 59 -23.05 -2.69 -12.36
C VAL A 59 -23.19 -2.18 -10.92
N ARG A 60 -22.47 -2.80 -9.97
CA ARG A 60 -22.44 -2.38 -8.57
C ARG A 60 -21.74 -1.03 -8.37
N LEU A 61 -20.95 -0.52 -9.33
CA LEU A 61 -20.28 0.79 -9.26
C LEU A 61 -21.21 1.94 -8.89
N SER A 62 -22.47 1.87 -9.32
CA SER A 62 -23.49 2.85 -8.91
C SER A 62 -23.63 2.99 -7.39
N ASN A 63 -23.42 1.91 -6.63
CA ASN A 63 -23.39 1.90 -5.17
C ASN A 63 -22.10 2.51 -4.60
N TYR A 64 -21.01 2.44 -5.37
CA TYR A 64 -19.68 2.91 -4.99
C TYR A 64 -19.37 4.36 -5.43
N ARG A 65 -20.21 5.00 -6.26
CA ARG A 65 -20.01 6.38 -6.80
C ARG A 65 -19.87 7.50 -5.76
N ARG A 66 -20.03 7.19 -4.47
CA ARG A 66 -19.81 8.13 -3.35
C ARG A 66 -18.50 7.87 -2.62
N ALA A 67 -17.69 6.95 -3.10
CA ALA A 67 -16.43 6.63 -2.49
C ALA A 67 -15.48 7.84 -2.56
N VAL A 68 -14.68 7.99 -1.52
CA VAL A 68 -13.62 8.99 -1.46
C VAL A 68 -12.41 8.43 -2.21
N ASP A 69 -11.92 9.20 -3.16
CA ASP A 69 -10.65 8.92 -3.81
C ASP A 69 -9.51 9.13 -2.79
N ILE A 70 -8.86 8.03 -2.42
CA ILE A 70 -7.78 8.05 -1.42
C ILE A 70 -6.56 8.80 -1.95
N VAL A 71 -6.33 8.74 -3.26
CA VAL A 71 -5.16 9.34 -3.90
C VAL A 71 -5.24 10.85 -3.75
N ASN A 72 -6.38 11.43 -4.13
CA ASN A 72 -6.64 12.85 -3.94
C ASN A 72 -6.57 13.25 -2.46
N GLU A 73 -7.14 12.46 -1.53
CA GLU A 73 -7.06 12.79 -0.10
C GLU A 73 -5.60 12.85 0.42
N VAL A 74 -4.74 11.97 -0.10
CA VAL A 74 -3.32 11.89 0.27
C VAL A 74 -2.51 12.99 -0.41
N GLU A 75 -2.71 13.23 -1.70
CA GLU A 75 -2.00 14.26 -2.48
C GLU A 75 -2.39 15.68 -2.07
N ASP A 76 -3.67 15.95 -1.78
CA ASP A 76 -4.11 17.24 -1.25
C ASP A 76 -3.41 17.58 0.07
N ARG A 77 -3.10 16.55 0.85
CA ARG A 77 -2.50 16.70 2.17
C ARG A 77 -0.99 16.79 2.14
N TYR A 78 -0.36 16.07 1.22
CA TYR A 78 1.08 15.79 1.28
C TYR A 78 1.84 16.14 0.01
N GLY A 79 1.13 16.56 -1.03
CA GLY A 79 1.68 16.83 -2.35
C GLY A 79 1.84 15.57 -3.20
N ASN A 80 2.18 15.80 -4.46
CA ASN A 80 2.27 14.79 -5.51
C ASN A 80 3.64 14.08 -5.60
N GLY A 81 4.63 14.45 -4.77
CA GLY A 81 5.98 13.90 -4.77
C GLY A 81 6.20 12.69 -3.84
N ILE A 82 5.13 12.17 -3.22
CA ILE A 82 5.23 11.12 -2.20
C ILE A 82 5.64 9.74 -2.75
N TYR A 83 5.69 9.59 -4.07
CA TYR A 83 6.03 8.35 -4.76
C TYR A 83 7.48 8.33 -5.28
N ASP A 84 8.26 9.41 -5.06
CA ASP A 84 9.64 9.51 -5.55
C ASP A 84 10.58 8.61 -4.73
N VAL A 85 10.85 7.43 -5.28
CA VAL A 85 11.85 6.49 -4.75
C VAL A 85 13.05 6.49 -5.68
N GLU A 86 14.25 6.69 -5.13
CA GLU A 86 15.48 6.56 -5.90
C GLU A 86 15.68 5.09 -6.31
N LEU A 87 15.71 4.88 -7.63
CA LEU A 87 15.95 3.59 -8.25
C LEU A 87 17.42 3.46 -8.62
N ASN A 88 18.05 2.33 -8.29
CA ASN A 88 19.35 1.98 -8.87
C ASN A 88 19.20 1.54 -10.34
N GLU A 89 20.32 1.44 -11.07
CA GLU A 89 20.31 1.13 -12.50
C GLU A 89 19.64 -0.21 -12.82
N GLU A 90 19.92 -1.26 -12.05
CA GLU A 90 19.32 -2.58 -12.21
C GLU A 90 17.79 -2.54 -12.01
N GLN A 91 17.31 -1.74 -11.05
CA GLN A 91 15.87 -1.57 -10.81
C GLN A 91 15.20 -0.88 -11.99
N ARG A 92 15.84 0.17 -12.49
CA ARG A 92 15.36 0.95 -13.62
C ARG A 92 15.27 0.07 -14.86
N GLU A 93 16.29 -0.74 -15.16
CA GLU A 93 16.28 -1.70 -16.28
C GLU A 93 15.14 -2.71 -16.17
N LYS A 94 14.92 -3.30 -14.99
CA LYS A 94 13.81 -4.25 -14.74
C LYS A 94 12.44 -3.61 -14.98
N LEU A 95 12.26 -2.37 -14.52
CA LEU A 95 11.01 -1.63 -14.70
C LEU A 95 10.78 -1.23 -16.16
N ILE A 96 11.83 -0.78 -16.87
CA ILE A 96 11.77 -0.51 -18.31
C ILE A 96 11.34 -1.76 -19.07
N TRP A 97 11.98 -2.91 -18.79
CA TRP A 97 11.60 -4.18 -19.41
C TRP A 97 10.13 -4.55 -19.16
N ALA A 98 9.63 -4.29 -17.95
CA ALA A 98 8.23 -4.56 -17.61
C ALA A 98 7.24 -3.64 -18.35
N VAL A 99 7.59 -2.36 -18.53
CA VAL A 99 6.85 -1.41 -19.37
C VAL A 99 6.82 -1.90 -20.82
N GLU A 100 7.97 -2.24 -21.39
CA GLU A 100 8.08 -2.70 -22.78
C GLU A 100 7.32 -4.01 -23.03
N THR A 101 7.30 -4.89 -22.03
CA THR A 101 6.60 -6.17 -22.09
C THR A 101 5.09 -6.03 -21.77
N GLN A 102 4.64 -4.85 -21.33
CA GLN A 102 3.24 -4.56 -20.99
C GLN A 102 2.66 -5.60 -20.01
N ILE A 103 3.39 -5.85 -18.91
CA ILE A 103 2.91 -6.79 -17.90
C ILE A 103 1.69 -6.16 -17.19
N PRO A 104 0.55 -6.86 -17.08
CA PRO A 104 -0.63 -6.31 -16.40
C PRO A 104 -0.51 -6.39 -14.89
N LEU A 105 -1.04 -5.39 -14.18
CA LEU A 105 -1.13 -5.34 -12.72
C LEU A 105 -2.08 -6.39 -12.15
N TYR A 106 -3.12 -6.75 -12.89
CA TYR A 106 -4.15 -7.68 -12.44
C TYR A 106 -4.25 -8.90 -13.36
N LEU A 107 -4.65 -10.04 -12.79
CA LEU A 107 -5.11 -11.22 -13.51
C LEU A 107 -6.60 -11.39 -13.24
N SER A 108 -7.40 -11.65 -14.28
CA SER A 108 -8.86 -11.81 -14.17
C SER A 108 -9.30 -13.11 -14.83
N GLU A 109 -10.17 -13.87 -14.14
CA GLU A 109 -10.77 -15.11 -14.67
C GLU A 109 -11.93 -14.85 -15.66
N VAL A 110 -12.46 -13.61 -15.73
CA VAL A 110 -13.73 -13.29 -16.42
C VAL A 110 -13.59 -13.14 -17.94
N LEU A 111 -12.42 -13.42 -18.52
CA LEU A 111 -12.16 -13.26 -19.95
C LEU A 111 -12.23 -14.54 -20.84
N PRO A 112 -13.13 -15.55 -20.67
CA PRO A 112 -13.20 -16.62 -21.67
C PRO A 112 -14.11 -16.34 -22.87
N ASP A 113 -15.12 -15.43 -22.79
CA ASP A 113 -16.19 -15.40 -23.81
C ASP A 113 -16.69 -14.01 -24.27
N MET A 114 -16.05 -12.91 -23.86
CA MET A 114 -16.42 -11.56 -24.33
C MET A 114 -15.73 -11.23 -25.65
N SER A 115 -16.01 -11.99 -26.71
CA SER A 115 -15.41 -11.80 -28.03
C SER A 115 -15.88 -10.54 -28.80
N GLN A 116 -16.56 -9.56 -28.18
CA GLN A 116 -16.92 -8.28 -28.82
C GLN A 116 -17.02 -7.07 -27.86
N ALA A 117 -16.32 -7.09 -26.73
CA ALA A 117 -16.13 -5.87 -25.94
C ALA A 117 -14.68 -5.82 -25.45
N ASN A 118 -13.84 -5.13 -26.24
CA ASN A 118 -12.66 -4.47 -25.72
C ASN A 118 -13.09 -3.55 -24.54
N ASP A 119 -12.13 -3.19 -23.68
CA ASP A 119 -12.23 -2.11 -22.68
C ASP A 119 -12.70 -2.53 -21.27
N VAL A 120 -11.99 -3.48 -20.64
CA VAL A 120 -11.79 -3.33 -19.18
C VAL A 120 -10.51 -2.53 -19.02
N ASP A 121 -10.64 -1.20 -19.06
CA ASP A 121 -9.51 -0.28 -19.05
C ASP A 121 -8.88 -0.16 -17.65
N SER A 122 -9.67 -0.41 -16.60
CA SER A 122 -9.18 -0.34 -15.22
C SER A 122 -9.93 -1.26 -14.25
N PHE A 123 -9.29 -1.49 -13.10
CA PHE A 123 -9.90 -2.10 -11.92
C PHE A 123 -9.80 -1.10 -10.76
N LEU A 124 -10.86 -1.08 -9.95
CA LEU A 124 -10.94 -0.23 -8.76
C LEU A 124 -10.84 -1.09 -7.50
N ILE A 125 -10.05 -0.63 -6.55
CA ILE A 125 -9.90 -1.24 -5.23
C ILE A 125 -10.77 -0.45 -4.25
N PHE A 126 -11.82 -1.08 -3.75
CA PHE A 126 -12.69 -0.52 -2.72
C PHE A 126 -12.30 -1.02 -1.34
N ILE A 127 -12.22 -0.08 -0.39
CA ILE A 127 -11.85 -0.36 0.99
C ILE A 127 -12.92 0.20 1.92
N SER A 128 -13.47 -0.65 2.78
CA SER A 128 -14.49 -0.28 3.77
C SER A 128 -13.86 -0.13 5.15
N ARG A 129 -14.09 1.00 5.82
CA ARG A 129 -13.55 1.28 7.16
C ARG A 129 -14.20 0.39 8.22
N LYS A 130 -13.45 0.08 9.29
CA LYS A 130 -13.90 -0.70 10.44
C LYS A 130 -14.20 0.24 11.61
N ASP A 131 -15.32 0.95 11.58
CA ASP A 131 -15.86 1.76 12.70
C ASP A 131 -17.22 2.37 12.30
N VAL A 132 -18.19 2.68 13.18
CA VAL A 132 -19.02 1.92 14.15
C VAL A 132 -20.44 2.54 13.97
N ASP A 133 -21.51 1.74 14.02
CA ASP A 133 -22.94 2.15 14.04
C ASP A 133 -23.57 2.86 12.82
N ASN A 134 -22.82 3.28 11.79
CA ASN A 134 -23.41 4.03 10.67
C ASN A 134 -23.22 3.38 9.30
N VAL A 135 -24.34 2.99 8.70
CA VAL A 135 -24.49 2.37 7.35
C VAL A 135 -24.05 3.30 6.20
N GLN A 136 -23.45 4.46 6.48
CA GLN A 136 -23.24 5.55 5.51
C GLN A 136 -21.82 6.10 5.41
N GLN A 137 -20.80 5.51 6.02
CA GLN A 137 -19.45 6.00 5.72
C GLN A 137 -19.11 5.74 4.25
N PRO A 138 -18.63 6.76 3.53
CA PRO A 138 -18.21 6.57 2.16
C PRO A 138 -17.04 5.59 2.14
N GLN A 139 -17.12 4.62 1.25
CA GLN A 139 -16.02 3.71 0.99
C GLN A 139 -14.82 4.49 0.47
N LEU A 140 -13.66 3.93 0.62
CA LEU A 140 -12.46 4.45 -0.01
C LEU A 140 -12.26 3.76 -1.35
N CYS A 141 -11.88 4.53 -2.36
CA CYS A 141 -11.57 4.04 -3.69
C CYS A 141 -10.12 4.35 -4.01
N LEU A 142 -9.40 3.32 -4.43
CA LEU A 142 -8.06 3.43 -4.99
C LEU A 142 -8.11 2.92 -6.43
N GLU A 143 -7.79 3.80 -7.36
CA GLU A 143 -7.65 3.47 -8.77
C GLU A 143 -6.18 3.25 -9.09
N LEU A 144 -5.86 2.08 -9.65
CA LEU A 144 -4.53 1.75 -10.14
C LEU A 144 -4.64 1.32 -11.61
N PRO A 145 -3.68 1.71 -12.46
CA PRO A 145 -3.73 1.38 -13.88
C PRO A 145 -3.62 -0.14 -14.10
N TYR A 146 -4.34 -0.65 -15.10
CA TYR A 146 -4.26 -2.07 -15.45
C TYR A 146 -2.92 -2.42 -16.10
N TYR A 147 -2.44 -1.59 -17.03
CA TYR A 147 -1.10 -1.65 -17.59
C TYR A 147 -0.30 -0.43 -17.13
N PRO A 148 0.76 -0.60 -16.32
CA PRO A 148 1.67 0.50 -16.00
C PRO A 148 2.44 0.90 -17.26
N GLU A 149 2.33 2.17 -17.68
CA GLU A 149 2.94 2.66 -18.92
C GLU A 149 4.29 3.32 -18.67
N THR A 150 4.53 3.76 -17.45
CA THR A 150 5.74 4.50 -17.06
C THR A 150 6.37 3.92 -15.79
N ILE A 151 7.65 4.24 -15.58
CA ILE A 151 8.34 3.92 -14.31
C ILE A 151 7.61 4.59 -13.13
N SER A 152 7.09 5.81 -13.32
CA SER A 152 6.32 6.52 -12.30
C SER A 152 5.07 5.75 -11.89
N ASP A 153 4.37 5.10 -12.84
CA ASP A 153 3.21 4.27 -12.52
C ASP A 153 3.60 3.09 -11.64
N PHE A 154 4.73 2.44 -11.91
CA PHE A 154 5.23 1.36 -11.06
C PHE A 154 5.57 1.84 -9.65
N LEU A 155 6.18 3.02 -9.50
CA LEU A 155 6.48 3.59 -8.18
C LEU A 155 5.19 3.93 -7.42
N TYR A 156 4.22 4.52 -8.12
CA TYR A 156 2.88 4.80 -7.61
C TYR A 156 2.18 3.52 -7.14
N ILE A 157 2.15 2.46 -7.97
CA ILE A 157 1.59 1.15 -7.62
C ILE A 157 2.32 0.55 -6.43
N ARG A 158 3.66 0.54 -6.44
CA ARG A 158 4.47 -0.01 -5.36
C ARG A 158 4.15 0.67 -4.03
N PHE A 159 4.03 1.99 -4.04
CA PHE A 159 3.65 2.75 -2.86
C PHE A 159 2.29 2.28 -2.32
N TRP A 160 1.25 2.25 -3.15
CA TRP A 160 -0.08 1.88 -2.71
C TRP A 160 -0.21 0.42 -2.30
N LEU A 161 0.41 -0.50 -3.03
CA LEU A 161 0.46 -1.91 -2.62
C LEU A 161 1.21 -2.08 -1.29
N PHE A 162 2.26 -1.29 -1.06
CA PHE A 162 2.93 -1.27 0.23
C PHE A 162 1.99 -0.79 1.33
N GLN A 163 1.27 0.33 1.13
CA GLN A 163 0.30 0.85 2.11
C GLN A 163 -0.80 -0.18 2.40
N LEU A 164 -1.38 -0.80 1.37
CA LEU A 164 -2.39 -1.85 1.52
C LEU A 164 -1.85 -3.05 2.28
N SER A 165 -0.60 -3.45 2.03
CA SER A 165 0.00 -4.57 2.73
C SER A 165 0.08 -4.33 4.24
N GLN A 166 0.26 -3.08 4.67
CA GLN A 166 0.33 -2.70 6.09
C GLN A 166 -1.04 -2.64 6.79
N CYS A 167 -2.12 -2.88 6.07
CA CYS A 167 -3.47 -2.86 6.60
C CYS A 167 -3.96 -4.26 6.95
N TYR A 168 -4.86 -4.35 7.93
CA TYR A 168 -5.60 -5.58 8.27
C TYR A 168 -7.03 -5.48 7.74
N PHE A 169 -7.54 -6.58 7.17
CA PHE A 169 -8.88 -6.65 6.59
C PHE A 169 -9.63 -7.85 7.18
N ASP A 170 -10.84 -7.63 7.72
CA ASP A 170 -11.68 -8.75 8.23
C ASP A 170 -12.12 -9.70 7.10
N SER A 171 -12.33 -9.17 5.89
CA SER A 171 -12.70 -9.93 4.70
C SER A 171 -12.08 -9.31 3.45
N ILE A 172 -11.66 -10.16 2.51
CA ILE A 172 -11.10 -9.74 1.22
C ILE A 172 -11.80 -10.52 0.11
N ASN A 173 -12.26 -9.82 -0.93
CA ASN A 173 -12.89 -10.43 -2.09
C ASN A 173 -12.13 -10.13 -3.38
N PHE A 174 -11.71 -11.19 -4.06
CA PHE A 174 -11.01 -11.16 -5.34
C PHE A 174 -11.85 -11.75 -6.49
N SER A 175 -13.18 -11.66 -6.41
CA SER A 175 -14.08 -12.30 -7.39
C SER A 175 -13.92 -11.79 -8.83
N CYS A 176 -13.39 -10.58 -9.03
CA CYS A 176 -13.22 -10.00 -10.38
C CYS A 176 -11.77 -10.10 -10.87
N ALA A 177 -10.80 -9.88 -9.98
CA ALA A 177 -9.39 -9.93 -10.30
C ALA A 177 -8.53 -10.13 -9.05
N VAL A 178 -7.32 -10.64 -9.27
CA VAL A 178 -6.23 -10.73 -8.30
C VAL A 178 -5.03 -9.94 -8.82
N PHE A 179 -4.16 -9.49 -7.93
CA PHE A 179 -2.89 -8.90 -8.36
C PHE A 179 -2.02 -9.95 -9.08
N ASN A 180 -1.38 -9.53 -10.17
CA ASN A 180 -0.44 -10.35 -10.91
C ASN A 180 0.80 -10.59 -10.04
N PRO A 181 1.08 -11.85 -9.62
CA PRO A 181 2.19 -12.14 -8.73
C PRO A 181 3.54 -11.77 -9.35
N SER A 182 3.68 -11.79 -10.68
CA SER A 182 4.92 -11.38 -11.35
C SER A 182 5.21 -9.90 -11.17
N ILE A 183 4.19 -9.03 -11.19
CA ILE A 183 4.37 -7.59 -10.91
C ILE A 183 4.66 -7.37 -9.44
N VAL A 184 3.92 -8.04 -8.55
CA VAL A 184 4.19 -7.93 -7.10
C VAL A 184 5.63 -8.36 -6.81
N GLN A 185 6.09 -9.44 -7.43
CA GLN A 185 7.47 -9.88 -7.32
C GLN A 185 8.44 -8.84 -7.86
N LEU A 186 8.17 -8.25 -9.02
CA LEU A 186 9.03 -7.21 -9.61
C LEU A 186 9.13 -5.96 -8.72
N LEU A 187 8.04 -5.57 -8.06
CA LEU A 187 7.99 -4.40 -7.19
C LEU A 187 8.63 -4.62 -5.82
N PHE A 188 8.65 -5.86 -5.31
CA PHE A 188 9.00 -6.15 -3.91
C PHE A 188 10.11 -7.19 -3.69
N CYS A 189 10.45 -8.06 -4.65
CA CYS A 189 11.53 -9.02 -4.47
C CYS A 189 12.91 -8.39 -4.68
N HIS A 190 13.60 -8.18 -3.57
CA HIS A 190 15.04 -7.94 -3.40
C HIS A 190 15.76 -7.20 -4.52
N PHE A 191 15.69 -5.87 -4.39
CA PHE A 191 16.74 -4.89 -4.64
C PHE A 191 17.96 -5.04 -3.70
N THR A 192 18.44 -6.27 -3.49
CA THR A 192 19.62 -6.52 -2.66
C THR A 192 20.68 -7.27 -3.43
N GLU A 193 21.42 -6.54 -4.24
CA GLU A 193 22.86 -6.75 -4.38
C GLU A 193 23.53 -5.47 -3.90
N GLY A 194 24.26 -5.57 -2.79
CA GLY A 194 24.83 -4.41 -2.10
C GLY A 194 24.80 -4.53 -0.57
N ALA A 195 25.15 -5.71 -0.04
CA ALA A 195 25.80 -5.75 1.25
C ALA A 195 27.21 -5.21 1.02
N ASP A 196 27.39 -3.90 1.28
CA ASP A 196 28.62 -3.21 1.64
C ASP A 196 28.60 -1.79 1.04
N LEU A 197 28.77 -0.79 1.93
CA LEU A 197 29.02 0.63 1.63
C LEU A 197 27.82 1.52 1.25
N LEU A 198 27.00 1.93 2.21
CA LEU A 198 26.42 3.29 2.18
C LEU A 198 26.53 3.93 3.58
N GLY A 199 27.15 5.12 3.59
CA GLY A 199 27.57 5.87 4.78
C GLY A 199 26.50 6.84 5.29
N PRO A 200 26.83 7.66 6.31
CA PRO A 200 25.88 8.47 7.08
C PRO A 200 25.19 9.60 6.30
N GLU A 201 25.47 9.77 5.01
CA GLU A 201 24.88 10.85 4.20
C GLU A 201 23.44 10.56 3.74
N GLU A 202 22.97 9.31 3.83
CA GLU A 202 21.54 8.97 3.63
C GLU A 202 20.64 9.43 4.81
N MET A 203 21.23 9.96 5.89
CA MET A 203 20.46 10.49 7.03
C MET A 203 19.76 11.83 6.74
N VAL A 204 20.03 12.48 5.59
CA VAL A 204 19.43 13.80 5.28
C VAL A 204 18.02 13.68 4.68
N SER A 205 17.64 12.53 4.09
CA SER A 205 16.29 12.32 3.56
C SER A 205 15.25 11.98 4.66
N ALA A 206 15.71 11.44 5.81
CA ALA A 206 14.85 11.09 6.94
C ALA A 206 14.22 12.30 7.66
N SER A 207 14.72 13.53 7.41
CA SER A 207 14.17 14.75 8.03
C SER A 207 12.88 15.25 7.38
N PHE A 208 12.57 14.82 6.16
CA PHE A 208 11.32 15.20 5.46
C PHE A 208 10.15 14.25 5.80
N VAL A 209 10.50 13.09 6.36
CA VAL A 209 9.59 12.01 6.77
C VAL A 209 9.06 12.22 8.20
N LEU A 210 9.18 13.44 8.76
CA LEU A 210 8.81 13.75 10.14
C LEU A 210 7.39 14.33 10.33
N GLU A 211 6.61 14.59 9.28
CA GLU A 211 5.32 15.31 9.39
C GLU A 211 4.09 14.67 8.69
N LEU A 212 4.16 13.40 8.28
CA LEU A 212 3.20 12.77 7.35
C LEU A 212 2.13 11.87 8.03
N GLY A 213 1.88 12.06 9.33
CA GLY A 213 1.11 11.12 10.16
C GLY A 213 -0.40 11.22 10.27
N MET A 214 -1.09 12.00 9.44
CA MET A 214 -2.50 12.34 9.72
C MET A 214 -3.55 11.89 8.70
N ALA A 215 -3.23 11.27 7.55
CA ALA A 215 -4.19 10.85 6.51
C ALA A 215 -5.22 9.81 6.93
N PHE A 216 -5.14 9.30 8.15
CA PHE A 216 -6.04 8.28 8.65
C PHE A 216 -6.35 8.54 10.13
N PRO A 217 -7.29 9.45 10.46
CA PRO A 217 -7.68 9.67 11.84
C PRO A 217 -8.53 8.50 12.32
N GLY A 218 -7.89 7.47 12.85
CA GLY A 218 -8.51 6.47 13.72
C GLY A 218 -7.97 6.69 15.12
N LYS A 219 -8.78 7.23 16.02
CA LYS A 219 -8.44 7.16 17.45
C LYS A 219 -8.48 5.69 17.83
N PHE A 220 -7.34 5.12 18.22
CA PHE A 220 -7.33 3.86 18.93
C PHE A 220 -8.15 4.02 20.22
N LEU A 221 -9.36 3.48 20.24
CA LEU A 221 -10.02 3.13 21.48
C LEU A 221 -9.46 1.79 21.92
N ASN A 222 -8.38 1.86 22.70
CA ASN A 222 -8.08 0.84 23.68
C ASN A 222 -9.31 0.67 24.57
N ASN A 223 -10.06 -0.41 24.39
CA ASN A 223 -10.97 -0.95 25.40
C ASN A 223 -10.88 -2.48 25.33
N ARG A 224 -9.83 -3.01 25.94
CA ARG A 224 -9.85 -4.33 26.58
C ARG A 224 -9.57 -4.12 28.06
N GLU A 225 -10.62 -3.86 28.80
CA GLU A 225 -10.80 -4.31 30.19
C GLU A 225 -12.12 -5.09 30.27
#